data_AF-A0A5J4TVS2-F1
#
_entry.id   AF-A0A5J4TVS2-F1
#
_cell.length_a   1.000
_cell.length_b   1.000
_cell.length_c   1.000
_cell.angle_alpha   90.00
_cell.angle_beta   90.00
_cell.angle_gamma   90.00
#
_symmetry.space_group_name_H-M   'P 1'
#
loop_
_entity.id
_entity.type
_entity.pdbx_description
1 polymer ?
#
loop_
_entity_poly.entity_id
_entity_poly.type
_entity_poly.pdbx_seq_one_letter_code
_entity_poly.pdbx_strand_id
1 'polypeptide(L)'
;ISYWGKIEGIANDYYILKGWDEYLGQKKFFYSTDCEEWALMPDADPQVENIVKYEQSLFTGDPSTKGKYKEEKRLSYIVRTIEEQCGLVPSGYLYLTATHEIRINEAWKGLTQAESLQMSNYLHEIYPKDPYTRRNLEVKGIKPGPKFLDDASIDKPIGAWSLQYNSIVDLVVLRSVKYPGFSLFLRPNTREWGQIYIGKGIFDIDIAFTLPAVPKEQTGPLLLEKIIAEDKEEERKKKEKEEEERKAAEAAAAEENAEEEQEA
;
A
#
# COMPACT_ATOMS: atom_id res chain seq x y z
N ILE A 1 15.79 1.78 -11.51
CA ILE A 1 16.30 0.65 -10.71
C ILE A 1 16.38 1.09 -9.25
N SER A 2 16.08 0.21 -8.31
CA SER A 2 16.12 0.48 -6.86
C SER A 2 16.73 -0.71 -6.12
N TYR A 3 17.40 -0.45 -5.00
CA TYR A 3 17.81 -1.52 -4.10
C TYR A 3 16.59 -2.06 -3.35
N TRP A 4 16.32 -3.35 -3.52
CA TRP A 4 15.18 -4.01 -2.90
C TRP A 4 15.53 -4.50 -1.50
N GLY A 5 16.74 -5.01 -1.33
CA GLY A 5 17.22 -5.49 -0.05
C GLY A 5 18.12 -6.72 -0.14
N LYS A 6 18.11 -7.50 0.94
CA LYS A 6 18.99 -8.64 1.18
C LYS A 6 18.19 -9.85 1.69
N ILE A 7 18.44 -11.02 1.11
CA ILE A 7 18.00 -12.31 1.64
C ILE A 7 19.19 -13.02 2.25
N GLU A 8 19.09 -13.37 3.53
CA GLU A 8 20.15 -14.00 4.29
C GLU A 8 20.19 -15.51 4.05
N GLY A 9 21.36 -15.99 3.64
CA GLY A 9 21.63 -17.42 3.43
C GLY A 9 22.54 -18.01 4.50
N ILE A 10 22.80 -19.31 4.40
CA ILE A 10 23.71 -20.01 5.32
C ILE A 10 25.17 -19.73 4.98
N ALA A 11 25.54 -19.86 3.71
CA ALA A 11 26.91 -19.65 3.25
C ALA A 11 27.13 -18.23 2.73
N ASN A 12 26.21 -17.73 1.90
CA ASN A 12 26.25 -16.39 1.31
C ASN A 12 24.87 -15.74 1.34
N ASP A 13 24.86 -14.41 1.37
CA ASP A 13 23.65 -13.60 1.26
C ASP A 13 23.35 -13.26 -0.20
N TYR A 14 22.08 -13.05 -0.51
CA TYR A 14 21.63 -12.55 -1.81
C TYR A 14 21.24 -11.07 -1.70
N TYR A 15 21.90 -10.22 -2.50
CA TYR A 15 21.57 -8.82 -2.68
C TYR A 15 20.65 -8.67 -3.88
N ILE A 16 19.59 -7.87 -3.76
CA ILE A 16 18.54 -7.81 -4.78
C ILE A 16 18.30 -6.37 -5.24
N LEU A 17 18.23 -6.20 -6.55
CA LEU A 17 17.78 -4.98 -7.21
C LEU A 17 16.42 -5.21 -7.86
N LYS A 18 15.58 -4.18 -7.81
CA LYS A 18 14.27 -4.11 -8.45
C LYS A 18 14.30 -3.07 -9.57
N GLY A 19 13.82 -3.45 -10.76
CA GLY A 19 13.64 -2.56 -11.90
C GLY A 19 12.22 -2.64 -12.42
N TRP A 20 11.70 -1.53 -12.93
CA TRP A 20 10.39 -1.44 -13.58
C TRP A 20 10.48 -0.43 -14.71
N ASP A 21 9.76 -0.70 -15.80
CA ASP A 21 9.63 0.24 -16.93
C ASP A 21 8.45 1.21 -16.65
N GLU A 22 7.35 0.69 -16.07
CA GLU A 22 6.16 1.46 -15.65
C GLU A 22 5.89 1.25 -14.15
N TYR A 23 5.41 2.28 -13.43
CA TYR A 23 5.36 2.30 -11.95
C TYR A 23 4.45 1.26 -11.28
N LEU A 24 3.56 0.58 -12.02
CA LEU A 24 2.84 -0.64 -11.59
C LEU A 24 2.90 -1.75 -12.67
N GLY A 25 3.86 -1.65 -13.58
CA GLY A 25 4.07 -2.62 -14.64
C GLY A 25 4.82 -3.87 -14.15
N GLN A 26 5.27 -4.69 -15.10
CA GLN A 26 6.05 -5.88 -14.78
C GLN A 26 7.39 -5.50 -14.15
N LYS A 27 7.61 -5.93 -12.90
CA LYS A 27 8.86 -5.73 -12.17
C LYS A 27 9.87 -6.83 -12.56
N LYS A 28 11.10 -6.41 -12.87
CA LYS A 28 12.26 -7.28 -13.09
C LYS A 28 13.15 -7.24 -11.85
N PHE A 29 13.66 -8.40 -11.46
CA PHE A 29 14.52 -8.52 -10.29
C PHE A 29 15.88 -9.06 -10.70
N PHE A 30 16.92 -8.51 -10.10
CA PHE A 30 18.29 -8.95 -10.28
C PHE A 30 18.84 -9.36 -8.93
N TYR A 31 19.67 -10.40 -8.90
CA TYR A 31 20.34 -10.86 -7.70
C TYR A 31 21.85 -10.92 -7.89
N SER A 32 22.56 -10.82 -6.78
CA SER A 32 24.02 -10.96 -6.71
C SER A 32 24.41 -11.51 -5.34
N THR A 33 25.50 -12.26 -5.25
CA THR A 33 26.10 -12.74 -3.99
C THR A 33 27.34 -11.95 -3.58
N ASP A 34 27.95 -11.22 -4.52
CA ASP A 34 29.20 -10.46 -4.34
C ASP A 34 29.03 -8.94 -4.52
N CYS A 35 27.84 -8.48 -4.93
CA CYS A 35 27.52 -7.11 -5.32
C CYS A 35 28.25 -6.60 -6.58
N GLU A 36 28.99 -7.47 -7.28
CA GLU A 36 29.75 -7.12 -8.48
C GLU A 36 29.05 -7.68 -9.73
N GLU A 37 28.75 -8.98 -9.73
CA GLU A 37 28.05 -9.65 -10.82
C GLU A 37 26.55 -9.77 -10.52
N TRP A 38 25.73 -9.29 -11.46
CA TRP A 38 24.27 -9.25 -11.30
C TRP A 38 23.60 -10.14 -12.34
N ALA A 39 22.84 -11.13 -11.87
CA ALA A 39 22.05 -12.03 -12.69
C ALA A 39 20.56 -11.63 -12.66
N LEU A 40 19.89 -11.73 -13.81
CA LEU A 40 18.44 -11.55 -13.88
C LEU A 40 17.75 -12.79 -13.25
N MET A 41 16.82 -12.57 -12.32
CA MET A 41 16.02 -13.67 -11.76
C MET A 41 15.13 -14.30 -12.85
N PRO A 42 14.97 -15.63 -12.83
CA PRO A 42 14.03 -16.30 -13.72
C PRO A 42 12.59 -15.87 -13.41
N ASP A 43 11.71 -16.06 -14.38
CA ASP A 43 10.27 -15.89 -14.15
C ASP A 43 9.73 -16.93 -13.17
N ALA A 44 8.63 -16.59 -12.51
CA ALA A 44 7.98 -17.46 -11.56
C ALA A 44 7.46 -18.72 -12.26
N ASP A 45 7.81 -19.89 -11.71
CA ASP A 45 7.38 -21.19 -12.21
C ASP A 45 6.21 -21.71 -11.35
N PRO A 46 4.98 -21.81 -11.92
CA PRO A 46 3.80 -22.26 -11.16
C PRO A 46 3.94 -23.66 -10.55
N GLN A 47 4.79 -24.52 -11.13
CA GLN A 47 5.00 -25.87 -10.60
C GLN A 47 5.78 -25.84 -9.28
N VAL A 48 6.66 -24.85 -9.14
CA VAL A 48 7.55 -24.69 -7.98
C VAL A 48 6.84 -23.96 -6.85
N GLU A 49 5.92 -23.03 -7.17
CA GLU A 49 5.13 -22.25 -6.22
C GLU A 49 4.49 -23.11 -5.12
N ASN A 50 3.79 -24.19 -5.48
CA ASN A 50 3.07 -25.02 -4.51
C ASN A 50 3.99 -25.67 -3.45
N ILE A 51 5.27 -25.86 -3.80
CA ILE A 51 6.28 -26.41 -2.90
C ILE A 51 6.91 -25.29 -2.07
N VAL A 52 7.33 -24.19 -2.72
CA VAL A 52 8.03 -23.07 -2.07
C VAL A 52 7.13 -22.35 -1.07
N LYS A 53 5.83 -22.23 -1.36
CA LYS A 53 4.89 -21.44 -0.58
C LYS A 53 4.84 -21.80 0.90
N TYR A 54 5.13 -23.05 1.27
CA TYR A 54 5.12 -23.49 2.67
C TYR A 54 6.51 -23.86 3.18
N GLU A 55 7.56 -23.58 2.40
CA GLU A 55 8.92 -23.95 2.76
C GLU A 55 9.55 -22.93 3.71
N GLN A 56 9.90 -23.40 4.90
CA GLN A 56 10.46 -22.60 6.01
C GLN A 56 11.98 -22.83 6.19
N SER A 57 12.63 -23.49 5.23
CA SER A 57 14.08 -23.74 5.27
C SER A 57 14.86 -22.46 4.98
N LEU A 58 16.13 -22.37 5.40
CA LEU A 58 16.99 -21.25 5.01
C LEU A 58 17.51 -21.42 3.58
N PHE A 59 17.91 -20.33 2.95
CA PHE A 59 18.66 -20.36 1.70
C PHE A 59 20.09 -20.86 1.94
N THR A 60 20.64 -21.62 1.02
CA THR A 60 22.04 -22.09 1.14
C THR A 60 23.03 -20.99 0.80
N GLY A 61 22.69 -20.09 -0.13
CA GLY A 61 23.59 -19.07 -0.64
C GLY A 61 24.35 -19.49 -1.91
N ASP A 62 23.89 -20.55 -2.58
CA ASP A 62 24.32 -20.93 -3.92
C ASP A 62 23.09 -21.08 -4.85
N PRO A 63 22.94 -20.23 -5.89
CA PRO A 63 21.80 -20.28 -6.81
C PRO A 63 21.76 -21.58 -7.63
N SER A 64 22.90 -22.26 -7.78
CA SER A 64 23.03 -23.52 -8.51
C SER A 64 22.63 -24.74 -7.70
N THR A 65 22.40 -24.60 -6.38
CA THR A 65 21.99 -25.70 -5.51
C THR A 65 20.71 -26.36 -6.05
N LYS A 66 20.78 -27.68 -6.24
CA LYS A 66 19.69 -28.51 -6.76
C LYS A 66 19.07 -29.30 -5.62
N GLY A 67 17.81 -29.02 -5.32
CA GLY A 67 16.96 -29.87 -4.48
C GLY A 67 15.81 -30.45 -5.31
N LYS A 68 14.58 -30.33 -4.79
CA LYS A 68 13.34 -30.57 -5.54
C LYS A 68 13.20 -29.62 -6.75
N TYR A 69 13.83 -28.47 -6.66
CA TYR A 69 13.93 -27.42 -7.67
C TYR A 69 15.25 -26.66 -7.44
N LYS A 70 15.61 -25.76 -8.35
CA LYS A 70 16.81 -24.91 -8.19
C LYS A 70 16.55 -23.81 -7.15
N GLU A 71 17.54 -23.53 -6.30
CA GLU A 71 17.44 -22.46 -5.30
C GLU A 71 17.12 -21.09 -5.92
N GLU A 72 17.67 -20.79 -7.10
CA GLU A 72 17.35 -19.57 -7.86
C GLU A 72 15.84 -19.40 -8.15
N LYS A 73 15.11 -20.50 -8.42
CA LYS A 73 13.65 -20.45 -8.62
C LYS A 73 12.92 -20.15 -7.30
N ARG A 74 13.45 -20.66 -6.18
CA ARG A 74 12.96 -20.31 -4.84
C ARG A 74 13.06 -18.82 -4.60
N LEU A 75 14.24 -18.27 -4.88
CA LEU A 75 14.58 -16.88 -4.63
C LEU A 75 13.62 -15.97 -5.40
N SER A 76 13.42 -16.24 -6.69
CA SER A 76 12.47 -15.49 -7.52
C SER A 76 11.05 -15.50 -6.95
N TYR A 77 10.55 -16.66 -6.53
CA TYR A 77 9.21 -16.77 -5.96
C TYR A 77 9.07 -15.95 -4.67
N ILE A 78 10.02 -16.08 -3.73
CA ILE A 78 9.96 -15.41 -2.43
C ILE A 78 10.05 -13.90 -2.60
N VAL A 79 10.97 -13.40 -3.42
CA VAL A 79 11.15 -11.96 -3.66
C VAL A 79 9.90 -11.35 -4.28
N ARG A 80 9.33 -11.99 -5.30
CA ARG A 80 8.08 -11.53 -5.93
C ARG A 80 6.91 -11.56 -4.96
N THR A 81 6.79 -12.62 -4.17
CA THR A 81 5.73 -12.75 -3.16
C THR A 81 5.82 -11.65 -2.09
N ILE A 82 7.02 -11.36 -1.58
CA ILE A 82 7.23 -10.27 -0.62
C ILE A 82 6.92 -8.92 -1.26
N GLU A 83 7.38 -8.68 -2.49
CA GLU A 83 7.08 -7.45 -3.21
C GLU A 83 5.57 -7.24 -3.40
N GLU A 84 4.85 -8.28 -3.81
CA GLU A 84 3.40 -8.21 -4.07
C GLU A 84 2.58 -8.02 -2.80
N GLN A 85 3.05 -8.53 -1.65
CA GLN A 85 2.31 -8.48 -0.39
C GLN A 85 2.76 -7.36 0.55
N CYS A 86 3.96 -6.83 0.37
CA CYS A 86 4.53 -5.82 1.28
C CYS A 86 4.98 -4.55 0.57
N GLY A 87 5.11 -4.54 -0.77
CA GLY A 87 5.49 -3.35 -1.50
C GLY A 87 4.47 -2.24 -1.26
N LEU A 88 4.87 -1.20 -0.54
CA LEU A 88 4.00 -0.12 -0.10
C LEU A 88 4.52 1.24 -0.57
N VAL A 89 3.59 2.16 -0.76
CA VAL A 89 3.83 3.54 -1.17
C VAL A 89 2.97 4.51 -0.35
N PRO A 90 3.51 5.65 0.11
CA PRO A 90 2.71 6.68 0.76
C PRO A 90 1.63 7.26 -0.17
N SER A 91 0.45 7.53 0.37
CA SER A 91 -0.67 8.10 -0.38
C SER A 91 -0.30 9.46 -0.98
N GLY A 92 -0.70 9.66 -2.24
CA GLY A 92 -0.40 10.88 -2.99
C GLY A 92 1.01 10.97 -3.58
N TYR A 93 1.91 10.03 -3.28
CA TYR A 93 3.20 9.91 -3.98
C TYR A 93 3.01 9.47 -5.43
N LEU A 94 2.05 8.58 -5.69
CA LEU A 94 1.64 8.19 -7.04
C LEU A 94 0.32 8.90 -7.41
N TYR A 95 0.17 9.20 -8.69
CA TYR A 95 -1.09 9.62 -9.26
C TYR A 95 -1.32 8.97 -10.62
N LEU A 96 -2.59 8.81 -10.98
CA LEU A 96 -3.00 8.30 -12.30
C LEU A 96 -3.26 9.48 -13.24
N THR A 97 -2.60 9.45 -14.40
CA THR A 97 -2.81 10.45 -15.47
C THR A 97 -4.06 10.11 -16.28
N ALA A 98 -4.64 11.08 -16.98
CA ALA A 98 -5.77 10.86 -17.89
C ALA A 98 -5.48 9.87 -19.05
N THR A 99 -4.19 9.62 -19.33
CA THR A 99 -3.70 8.61 -20.29
C THR A 99 -3.60 7.21 -19.69
N HIS A 100 -4.04 7.01 -18.44
CA HIS A 100 -3.95 5.75 -17.69
C HIS A 100 -2.51 5.34 -17.32
N GLU A 101 -1.59 6.30 -17.34
CA GLU A 101 -0.21 6.10 -16.88
C GLU A 101 -0.06 6.51 -15.41
N ILE A 102 0.64 5.67 -14.64
CA ILE A 102 0.98 5.97 -13.25
C ILE A 102 2.33 6.64 -13.20
N ARG A 103 2.36 7.82 -12.59
CA ARG A 103 3.57 8.64 -12.47
C ARG A 103 3.78 9.08 -11.03
N ILE A 104 5.03 9.43 -10.72
CA ILE A 104 5.37 10.04 -9.44
C ILE A 104 4.86 11.47 -9.42
N ASN A 105 4.18 11.84 -8.35
CA ASN A 105 3.77 13.20 -8.09
C ASN A 105 4.97 14.03 -7.60
N GLU A 106 5.63 14.73 -8.52
CA GLU A 106 6.73 15.64 -8.18
C GLU A 106 6.31 16.84 -7.32
N ALA A 107 5.01 17.10 -7.15
CA ALA A 107 4.51 18.14 -6.26
C ALA A 107 4.27 17.64 -4.82
N TRP A 108 4.30 16.32 -4.59
CA TRP A 108 4.06 15.73 -3.27
C TRP A 108 5.11 16.22 -2.26
N LYS A 109 4.69 16.62 -1.06
CA LYS A 109 5.59 17.17 -0.02
C LYS A 109 5.77 16.23 1.18
N GLY A 110 5.31 14.99 1.06
CA GLY A 110 5.22 14.07 2.19
C GLY A 110 3.83 14.05 2.80
N LEU A 111 3.60 13.06 3.65
CA LEU A 111 2.45 13.02 4.55
C LEU A 111 2.70 13.94 5.74
N THR A 112 1.66 14.59 6.25
CA THR A 112 1.75 15.26 7.54
C THR A 112 2.01 14.26 8.66
N GLN A 113 2.44 14.73 9.83
CA GLN A 113 2.68 13.86 10.98
C GLN A 113 1.42 13.06 11.36
N ALA A 114 0.26 13.72 11.41
CA ALA A 114 -1.01 13.05 11.73
C ALA A 114 -1.39 11.98 10.69
N GLU A 115 -1.22 12.29 9.40
CA GLU A 115 -1.48 11.34 8.30
C GLU A 115 -0.48 10.18 8.32
N SER A 116 0.79 10.43 8.62
CA SER A 116 1.82 9.39 8.65
C SER A 116 1.58 8.32 9.74
N LEU A 117 0.77 8.64 10.76
CA LEU A 117 0.37 7.71 11.81
C LEU A 117 -0.87 6.87 11.44
N GLN A 118 -1.45 7.07 10.27
CA GLN A 118 -2.60 6.31 9.80
C GLN A 118 -2.19 5.25 8.80
N MET A 119 -2.53 3.99 9.08
CA MET A 119 -2.22 2.86 8.19
C MET A 119 -2.85 3.01 6.80
N SER A 120 -4.01 3.67 6.70
CA SER A 120 -4.73 3.90 5.46
C SER A 120 -4.05 4.87 4.48
N ASN A 121 -2.91 5.46 4.86
CA ASN A 121 -2.07 6.29 3.99
C ASN A 121 -0.91 5.50 3.38
N TYR A 122 -0.79 4.21 3.66
CA TYR A 122 0.18 3.32 3.01
C TYR A 122 -0.57 2.39 2.07
N LEU A 123 -0.27 2.49 0.79
CA LEU A 123 -0.99 1.82 -0.28
C LEU A 123 -0.09 0.77 -0.95
N HIS A 124 -0.65 -0.33 -1.41
CA HIS A 124 0.10 -1.38 -2.09
C HIS A 124 0.55 -0.95 -3.49
N GLU A 125 1.80 -1.26 -3.85
CA GLU A 125 2.39 -1.04 -5.18
C GLU A 125 1.94 -2.09 -6.21
N ILE A 126 0.64 -2.39 -6.21
CA ILE A 126 -0.06 -3.26 -7.17
C ILE A 126 -1.45 -2.68 -7.45
N TYR A 127 -2.04 -3.06 -8.58
CA TYR A 127 -3.44 -2.73 -8.84
C TYR A 127 -4.36 -3.34 -7.78
N PRO A 128 -5.48 -2.67 -7.46
CA PRO A 128 -6.47 -3.18 -6.52
C PRO A 128 -6.88 -4.61 -6.82
N LYS A 129 -6.96 -5.43 -5.76
CA LYS A 129 -7.38 -6.83 -5.83
C LYS A 129 -8.86 -6.94 -6.13
N ASP A 130 -9.66 -5.99 -5.65
CA ASP A 130 -11.08 -5.93 -5.92
C ASP A 130 -11.36 -5.60 -7.41
N PRO A 131 -12.02 -6.49 -8.17
CA PRO A 131 -12.27 -6.28 -9.59
C PRO A 131 -13.13 -5.05 -9.89
N TYR A 132 -14.04 -4.67 -8.97
CA TYR A 132 -14.91 -3.50 -9.17
C TYR A 132 -14.10 -2.21 -9.10
N THR A 133 -13.30 -2.05 -8.04
CA THR A 133 -12.38 -0.92 -7.85
C THR A 133 -11.39 -0.83 -9.01
N ARG A 134 -10.81 -1.96 -9.42
CA ARG A 134 -9.92 -2.01 -10.58
C ARG A 134 -10.59 -1.53 -11.86
N ARG A 135 -11.79 -2.02 -12.16
CA ARG A 135 -12.54 -1.65 -13.37
C ARG A 135 -12.83 -0.14 -13.41
N ASN A 136 -13.13 0.46 -12.26
CA ASN A 136 -13.38 1.89 -12.16
C ASN A 136 -12.12 2.71 -12.50
N LEU A 137 -10.92 2.22 -12.16
CA LEU A 137 -9.67 2.89 -12.54
C LEU A 137 -9.37 2.80 -14.04
N GLU A 138 -9.81 1.73 -14.70
CA GLU A 138 -9.60 1.51 -16.15
C GLU A 138 -10.50 2.40 -17.03
N VAL A 139 -11.51 3.06 -16.46
CA VAL A 139 -12.40 3.96 -17.21
C VAL A 139 -11.65 5.25 -17.59
N LYS A 140 -11.63 5.57 -18.90
CA LYS A 140 -10.98 6.76 -19.45
C LYS A 140 -11.61 8.06 -18.95
N GLY A 141 -10.77 9.04 -18.60
CA GLY A 141 -11.20 10.38 -18.19
C GLY A 141 -11.47 10.56 -16.69
N ILE A 142 -11.41 9.49 -15.89
CA ILE A 142 -11.50 9.60 -14.43
C ILE A 142 -10.18 10.12 -13.88
N LYS A 143 -10.26 11.11 -12.97
CA LYS A 143 -9.13 11.56 -12.15
C LYS A 143 -9.31 10.98 -10.75
N PRO A 144 -8.74 9.80 -10.47
CA PRO A 144 -8.91 9.19 -9.16
C PRO A 144 -8.19 10.02 -8.09
N GLY A 145 -8.68 9.93 -6.86
CA GLY A 145 -8.06 10.58 -5.71
C GLY A 145 -6.68 10.01 -5.39
N PRO A 146 -5.99 10.58 -4.38
CA PRO A 146 -4.64 10.14 -3.97
C PRO A 146 -4.60 8.72 -3.36
N LYS A 147 -5.74 8.15 -3.00
CA LYS A 147 -5.92 6.81 -2.43
C LYS A 147 -6.67 5.89 -3.39
N PHE A 148 -6.10 5.69 -4.57
CA PHE A 148 -6.72 4.88 -5.62
C PHE A 148 -6.29 3.41 -5.61
N LEU A 149 -5.31 3.07 -4.76
CA LEU A 149 -4.77 1.72 -4.59
C LEU A 149 -5.27 1.11 -3.28
N ASP A 150 -5.11 -0.21 -3.13
CA ASP A 150 -5.47 -0.93 -1.89
C ASP A 150 -4.61 -0.46 -0.72
N ASP A 151 -5.21 -0.19 0.43
CA ASP A 151 -4.50 0.24 1.62
C ASP A 151 -3.95 -0.93 2.46
N ALA A 152 -2.95 -0.66 3.29
CA ALA A 152 -2.37 -1.68 4.17
C ALA A 152 -3.27 -2.06 5.36
N SER A 153 -4.32 -1.28 5.66
CA SER A 153 -5.18 -1.53 6.83
C SER A 153 -6.19 -2.66 6.59
N ILE A 154 -6.54 -2.92 5.33
CA ILE A 154 -7.41 -4.03 4.93
C ILE A 154 -6.69 -5.39 4.88
N ASP A 155 -5.37 -5.41 5.06
CA ASP A 155 -4.59 -6.65 5.02
C ASP A 155 -4.97 -7.61 6.15
N LYS A 156 -5.01 -8.89 5.80
CA LYS A 156 -5.33 -9.98 6.72
C LYS A 156 -4.08 -10.79 7.08
N PRO A 157 -3.92 -11.20 8.36
CA PRO A 157 -4.77 -10.88 9.51
C PRO A 157 -4.63 -9.42 9.98
N ILE A 158 -5.67 -8.89 10.64
CA ILE A 158 -5.60 -7.56 11.26
C ILE A 158 -4.45 -7.55 12.28
N GLY A 159 -3.59 -6.54 12.20
CA GLY A 159 -2.35 -6.48 12.98
C GLY A 159 -1.12 -7.08 12.27
N ALA A 160 -1.24 -7.45 10.99
CA ALA A 160 -0.10 -7.86 10.16
C ALA A 160 0.97 -6.77 9.98
N TRP A 161 0.66 -5.53 10.35
CA TRP A 161 1.52 -4.37 10.23
C TRP A 161 1.74 -3.71 11.59
N SER A 162 2.97 -3.30 11.87
CA SER A 162 3.34 -2.51 13.05
C SER A 162 3.83 -1.14 12.60
N LEU A 163 3.08 -0.09 12.96
CA LEU A 163 3.43 1.30 12.68
C LEU A 163 3.98 1.95 13.94
N GLN A 164 5.18 2.51 13.86
CA GLN A 164 5.88 3.13 14.97
C GLN A 164 6.41 4.50 14.55
N TYR A 165 6.31 5.47 15.45
CA TYR A 165 6.89 6.79 15.25
C TYR A 165 7.97 7.06 16.28
N ASN A 166 9.14 7.46 15.80
CA ASN A 166 10.24 7.91 16.61
C ASN A 166 10.31 9.43 16.59
N SER A 167 9.92 10.06 17.69
CA SER A 167 9.91 11.52 17.84
C SER A 167 11.30 12.16 17.93
N ILE A 168 12.34 11.38 18.27
CA ILE A 168 13.71 11.90 18.39
C ILE A 168 14.32 12.15 17.00
N VAL A 169 14.08 11.22 16.07
CA VAL A 169 14.64 11.25 14.71
C VAL A 169 13.64 11.78 13.69
N ASP A 170 12.40 12.02 14.12
CA ASP A 170 11.23 12.34 13.29
C ASP A 170 11.07 11.34 12.14
N LEU A 171 10.96 10.06 12.50
CA LEU A 171 10.89 8.96 11.55
C LEU A 171 9.74 8.02 11.88
N VAL A 172 8.89 7.78 10.90
CA VAL A 172 7.88 6.73 10.95
C VAL A 172 8.48 5.47 10.33
N VAL A 173 8.36 4.36 11.05
CA VAL A 173 8.78 3.04 10.60
C VAL A 173 7.57 2.11 10.63
N LEU A 174 7.24 1.59 9.46
CA LEU A 174 6.20 0.59 9.25
C LEU A 174 6.88 -0.75 8.99
N ARG A 175 6.56 -1.78 9.78
CA ARG A 175 7.13 -3.12 9.66
C ARG A 175 6.06 -4.15 9.36
N SER A 176 6.39 -5.11 8.49
CA SER A 176 5.55 -6.30 8.31
C SER A 176 5.82 -7.29 9.44
N VAL A 177 4.77 -7.72 10.12
CA VAL A 177 4.83 -8.82 11.10
C VAL A 177 4.86 -10.15 10.35
N LYS A 178 4.14 -10.25 9.23
CA LYS A 178 4.08 -11.46 8.40
C LYS A 178 5.40 -11.79 7.73
N TYR A 179 6.12 -10.78 7.27
CA TYR A 179 7.43 -10.93 6.65
C TYR A 179 8.49 -10.21 7.50
N PRO A 180 9.01 -10.88 8.55
CA PRO A 180 10.10 -10.34 9.34
C PRO A 180 11.27 -9.94 8.45
N GLY A 181 11.68 -8.68 8.57
CA GLY A 181 12.73 -8.09 7.75
C GLY A 181 12.23 -7.02 6.78
N PHE A 182 10.93 -6.99 6.46
CA PHE A 182 10.37 -5.89 5.67
C PHE A 182 10.17 -4.65 6.54
N SER A 183 10.68 -3.50 6.09
CA SER A 183 10.47 -2.21 6.74
C SER A 183 10.34 -1.10 5.72
N LEU A 184 9.33 -0.25 5.89
CA LEU A 184 9.17 1.03 5.22
C LEU A 184 9.50 2.13 6.21
N PHE A 185 10.28 3.12 5.77
CA PHE A 185 10.64 4.30 6.53
C PHE A 185 10.15 5.55 5.82
N LEU A 186 9.65 6.51 6.57
CA LEU A 186 9.10 7.78 6.07
C LEU A 186 9.42 8.87 7.07
N ARG A 187 9.96 10.00 6.59
CA ARG A 187 10.07 11.22 7.39
C ARG A 187 8.86 12.13 7.10
N PRO A 188 8.01 12.44 8.10
CA PRO A 188 6.85 13.30 7.92
C PRO A 188 7.22 14.68 7.34
N ASN A 189 6.31 15.29 6.59
CA ASN A 189 6.47 16.59 5.92
C ASN A 189 7.68 16.68 4.96
N THR A 190 8.22 15.54 4.53
CA THR A 190 9.31 15.48 3.56
C THR A 190 9.01 14.45 2.47
N ARG A 191 9.82 14.49 1.41
CA ARG A 191 9.79 13.48 0.34
C ARG A 191 10.63 12.25 0.66
N GLU A 192 11.26 12.22 1.82
CA GLU A 192 12.21 11.17 2.18
C GLU A 192 11.43 9.96 2.70
N TRP A 193 11.36 8.94 1.86
CA TRP A 193 10.81 7.65 2.23
C TRP A 193 11.50 6.55 1.43
N GLY A 194 11.34 5.33 1.91
CA GLY A 194 11.83 4.15 1.22
C GLY A 194 11.37 2.88 1.91
N GLN A 195 11.64 1.77 1.26
CA GLN A 195 11.30 0.44 1.75
C GLN A 195 12.47 -0.49 1.47
N ILE A 196 12.67 -1.45 2.35
CA ILE A 196 13.74 -2.42 2.24
C ILE A 196 13.33 -3.72 2.91
N TYR A 197 13.76 -4.83 2.34
CA TYR A 197 13.69 -6.14 2.99
C TYR A 197 15.09 -6.59 3.42
N ILE A 198 15.30 -6.85 4.71
CA ILE A 198 16.52 -7.50 5.20
C ILE A 198 16.09 -8.65 6.11
N GLY A 199 16.24 -9.88 5.64
CA GLY A 199 15.86 -11.05 6.42
C GLY A 199 16.06 -12.36 5.67
N LYS A 200 15.49 -13.44 6.22
CA LYS A 200 15.75 -14.81 5.77
C LYS A 200 14.89 -15.27 4.59
N GLY A 201 13.97 -14.43 4.10
CA GLY A 201 12.97 -14.81 3.10
C GLY A 201 11.91 -15.78 3.63
N ILE A 202 11.74 -15.85 4.95
CA ILE A 202 10.76 -16.71 5.62
C ILE A 202 9.62 -15.83 6.14
N PHE A 203 8.39 -16.28 5.95
CA PHE A 203 7.19 -15.62 6.46
C PHE A 203 6.61 -16.40 7.63
N ASP A 204 5.97 -15.67 8.55
CA ASP A 204 5.29 -16.26 9.70
C ASP A 204 3.96 -16.90 9.25
N ILE A 205 3.95 -18.23 9.17
CA ILE A 205 2.76 -19.03 8.84
C ILE A 205 1.73 -18.95 9.97
N ASP A 206 2.20 -18.85 11.21
CA ASP A 206 1.37 -18.93 12.41
C ASP A 206 0.90 -17.55 12.88
N ILE A 207 1.12 -16.49 12.08
CA ILE A 207 0.77 -15.11 12.40
C ILE A 207 -0.68 -14.95 12.90
N ALA A 208 -1.62 -15.74 12.36
CA ALA A 208 -3.02 -15.70 12.78
C ALA A 208 -3.24 -16.13 14.25
N PHE A 209 -2.31 -16.89 14.83
CA PHE A 209 -2.31 -17.34 16.22
C PHE A 209 -1.34 -16.56 17.10
N THR A 210 -0.30 -15.96 16.51
CA THR A 210 0.70 -15.15 17.22
C THR A 210 0.18 -13.76 17.60
N LEU A 211 -0.68 -13.16 16.76
CA LEU A 211 -1.21 -11.84 17.02
C LEU A 211 -2.20 -11.84 18.20
N PRO A 212 -2.20 -10.79 19.04
CA PRO A 212 -3.18 -10.66 20.11
C PRO A 212 -4.58 -10.62 19.52
N ALA A 213 -5.53 -11.30 20.16
CA ALA A 213 -6.92 -11.33 19.71
C ALA A 213 -7.45 -9.90 19.58
N VAL A 214 -7.79 -9.50 18.35
CA VAL A 214 -8.39 -8.20 18.08
C VAL A 214 -9.76 -8.15 18.77
N PRO A 215 -10.07 -7.08 19.53
CA PRO A 215 -11.40 -6.93 20.12
C PRO A 215 -12.48 -7.03 19.04
N LYS A 216 -13.55 -7.79 19.33
CA LYS A 216 -14.62 -8.13 18.37
C LYS A 216 -15.29 -6.92 17.71
N GLU A 217 -15.15 -5.74 18.30
CA GLU A 217 -15.68 -4.46 17.82
C GLU A 217 -15.05 -3.98 16.49
N GLN A 218 -13.84 -4.44 16.15
CA GLN A 218 -13.17 -4.12 14.87
C GLN A 218 -13.30 -5.23 13.80
N THR A 219 -13.71 -6.44 14.20
CA THR A 219 -13.74 -7.62 13.31
C THR A 219 -15.13 -7.97 12.78
N GLY A 220 -16.18 -7.30 13.26
CA GLY A 220 -17.51 -7.46 12.69
C GLY A 220 -17.64 -6.72 11.36
N PRO A 221 -18.47 -7.19 10.41
CA PRO A 221 -18.98 -6.27 9.39
C PRO A 221 -19.52 -5.04 10.12
N LEU A 222 -19.25 -3.83 9.60
CA LEU A 222 -19.95 -2.63 10.08
C LEU A 222 -21.42 -3.01 10.16
N LEU A 223 -21.98 -3.03 11.38
CA LEU A 223 -23.38 -3.45 11.57
C LEU A 223 -24.18 -2.66 10.54
N LEU A 224 -25.07 -3.31 9.80
CA LEU A 224 -25.90 -2.64 8.78
C LEU A 224 -26.53 -1.35 9.35
N GLU A 225 -26.80 -1.36 10.65
CA GLU A 225 -27.25 -0.22 11.46
C GLU A 225 -26.30 0.98 11.49
N LYS A 226 -24.97 0.79 11.53
CA LYS A 226 -23.96 1.86 11.45
C LYS A 226 -23.90 2.46 10.04
N ILE A 227 -23.94 1.62 9.00
CA ILE A 227 -23.98 2.09 7.60
C ILE A 227 -25.27 2.88 7.36
N ILE A 228 -26.41 2.35 7.79
CA ILE A 228 -27.71 3.03 7.70
C ILE A 228 -27.72 4.33 8.54
N ALA A 229 -27.02 4.37 9.67
CA ALA A 229 -26.89 5.57 10.48
C ALA A 229 -26.03 6.63 9.80
N GLU A 230 -24.90 6.23 9.20
CA GLU A 230 -24.03 7.12 8.41
C GLU A 230 -24.76 7.67 7.19
N ASP A 231 -25.47 6.84 6.43
CA ASP A 231 -26.29 7.27 5.28
C ASP A 231 -27.40 8.25 5.70
N LYS A 232 -28.07 8.00 6.83
CA LYS A 232 -29.11 8.90 7.37
C LYS A 232 -28.53 10.24 7.85
N GLU A 233 -27.32 10.24 8.40
CA GLU A 233 -26.65 11.45 8.85
C GLU A 233 -26.16 12.29 7.66
N GLU A 234 -25.69 11.65 6.59
CA GLU A 234 -25.39 12.34 5.33
C GLU A 234 -26.65 12.92 4.67
N GLU A 235 -27.77 12.19 4.65
CA GLU A 235 -29.05 12.73 4.18
C GLU A 235 -29.53 13.91 5.03
N ARG A 236 -29.35 13.87 6.35
CA ARG A 236 -29.74 14.98 7.24
C ARG A 236 -28.92 16.23 6.94
N LYS A 237 -27.59 16.09 6.83
CA LYS A 237 -26.70 17.21 6.49
C LYS A 237 -27.00 17.80 5.12
N LYS A 238 -27.38 16.97 4.15
CA LYS A 238 -27.79 17.43 2.82
C LYS A 238 -29.09 18.26 2.87
N LYS A 239 -30.09 17.81 3.65
CA LYS A 239 -31.34 18.56 3.85
C LYS A 239 -31.13 19.87 4.59
N GLU A 240 -30.28 19.87 5.61
CA GLU A 240 -29.93 21.10 6.35
C GLU A 240 -29.28 22.13 5.42
N LYS A 241 -28.36 21.68 4.55
CA LYS A 241 -27.73 22.54 3.55
C LYS A 241 -28.71 23.09 2.50
N GLU A 242 -29.61 22.26 1.98
CA GLU A 242 -30.66 22.69 1.04
C GLU A 242 -31.63 23.71 1.68
N GLU A 243 -31.93 23.57 2.98
CA GLU A 243 -32.78 24.52 3.70
C GLU A 243 -32.07 25.85 3.95
N GLU A 244 -30.78 25.84 4.27
CA GLU A 244 -29.96 27.05 4.38
C GLU A 244 -29.87 27.79 3.03
N GLU A 245 -29.65 27.07 1.93
CA GLU A 245 -29.63 27.66 0.58
C GLU A 245 -30.98 28.26 0.20
N ARG A 246 -32.11 27.63 0.57
CA ARG A 246 -33.45 28.18 0.32
C ARG A 246 -33.72 29.45 1.12
N LYS A 247 -33.34 29.46 2.41
CA LYS A 247 -33.48 30.64 3.28
C LYS A 247 -32.61 31.80 2.79
N ALA A 248 -31.40 31.52 2.31
CA ALA A 248 -30.53 32.53 1.71
C ALA A 248 -31.14 33.11 0.42
N ALA A 249 -31.75 32.29 -0.43
CA ALA A 249 -32.42 32.74 -1.65
C ALA A 249 -33.69 33.57 -1.36
N GLU A 250 -34.50 33.17 -0.37
CA GLU A 250 -35.67 33.93 0.07
C GLU A 250 -35.28 35.29 0.68
N ALA A 251 -34.18 35.35 1.46
CA ALA A 251 -33.65 36.60 1.99
C ALA A 251 -33.13 37.54 0.91
N ALA A 252 -32.40 37.02 -0.09
CA ALA A 252 -31.91 37.81 -1.22
C ALA A 252 -33.06 38.37 -2.07
N ALA A 253 -34.11 37.58 -2.32
CA ALA A 253 -35.30 38.06 -3.03
C ALA A 253 -36.10 39.10 -2.23
N ALA A 254 -36.09 39.03 -0.90
CA ALA A 254 -36.72 40.05 -0.05
C ALA A 254 -35.93 41.37 -0.02
N GLU A 255 -34.59 41.31 -0.07
CA GLU A 255 -33.75 42.50 -0.24
C GLU A 255 -33.95 43.14 -1.62
N GLU A 256 -34.00 42.35 -2.69
CA GLU A 256 -34.23 42.85 -4.06
C GLU A 256 -35.61 43.56 -4.20
N ASN A 257 -36.67 42.99 -3.61
CA ASN A 257 -38.00 43.63 -3.59
C ASN A 257 -38.04 44.89 -2.71
N ALA A 258 -37.23 44.97 -1.65
CA ALA A 258 -37.15 46.14 -0.78
C ALA A 258 -36.37 47.30 -1.41
N GLU A 259 -35.40 46.99 -2.28
CA GLU A 259 -34.69 47.99 -3.08
C GLU A 259 -35.58 48.54 -4.22
N GLU A 260 -36.38 47.70 -4.88
CA GLU A 260 -37.35 48.17 -5.90
C GLU A 260 -38.47 49.06 -5.33
N GLU A 261 -38.91 48.84 -4.08
CA GLU A 261 -39.88 49.71 -3.40
C GLU A 261 -39.29 51.06 -2.93
N GLN A 262 -37.96 51.19 -2.83
CA GLN A 262 -37.30 52.45 -2.48
C GLN A 262 -36.95 53.33 -3.70
N GLU A 263 -36.96 52.77 -4.91
CA GLU A 263 -36.72 53.50 -6.16
C GLU A 263 -38.01 53.93 -6.91
N ALA A 264 -39.20 53.57 -6.42
CA ALA A 264 -40.51 53.95 -6.96
C ALA A 264 -41.14 55.17 -6.25
#